data_AF-A0A9P3ELK1-F1
#
_entry.id   AF-A0A9P3ELK1-F1
#
_cell.length_a   1.000
_cell.length_b   1.000
_cell.length_c   1.000
_cell.angle_alpha   90.00
_cell.angle_beta   90.00
_cell.angle_gamma   90.00
#
_symmetry.space_group_name_H-M   'P 1'
#
loop_
_entity.id
_entity.type
_entity.pdbx_description
1 polymer ?
#
loop_
_entity_poly.entity_id
_entity_poly.type
_entity_poly.pdbx_seq_one_letter_code
_entity_poly.pdbx_strand_id
1 'polypeptide(L)'
;MKFFDEARIEVIAGDGGNGVATFRREKYIPRGGPNGGDGGRGGSIYAQADRNLNTLIDYRYTRVFRAERGENGGSRDCYGHGGEDLTLKFPVGTLIRDSESDAHLADLDEDGKKVLLVAGGRGGLGNIHFKSSVNRAPRQHTMGQEGERLNLHLELKVLADVGLLGLPNAGKSTFIRAVSAARPKVADYPFTTLAPNLGVVRTAEQRSFVIADIPGLIEGAAEGAGLGHQFLRHLQRTHVLLHLVDLAPFDPDADPVRDAQAIVEELRKYDEALYRKPRWLILNKLDLIPAEERDARVSAFLDAYGPVERHFAISAITGDGTRPLTFAIQDALDSERARIEAERAARLAAEAAHLAALEAARRLAAGEPEEALDDDEPDADTDTPTRTD
;
A
#
# COMPACT_ATOMS: atom_id res chain seq x y z
N MET A 1 6.55 -22.17 -3.14
CA MET A 1 7.60 -21.41 -2.42
C MET A 1 7.32 -19.92 -2.64
N LYS A 2 6.76 -19.22 -1.65
CA LYS A 2 5.66 -18.25 -1.84
C LYS A 2 6.05 -16.84 -2.34
N PHE A 3 5.31 -16.41 -3.35
CA PHE A 3 5.00 -15.11 -3.97
C PHE A 3 5.13 -13.81 -3.14
N PHE A 4 5.51 -12.67 -3.73
CA PHE A 4 5.64 -11.35 -3.02
C PHE A 4 4.31 -10.59 -2.89
N ASP A 5 3.36 -11.02 -3.69
CA ASP A 5 1.91 -10.87 -3.63
C ASP A 5 1.29 -11.74 -2.53
N GLU A 6 2.05 -12.63 -1.88
CA GLU A 6 1.57 -13.39 -0.72
C GLU A 6 2.39 -13.11 0.54
N ALA A 7 1.69 -12.94 1.66
CA ALA A 7 2.32 -12.96 2.98
C ALA A 7 1.48 -13.75 3.99
N ARG A 8 2.14 -14.13 5.09
CA ARG A 8 1.49 -14.75 6.25
C ARG A 8 1.95 -14.01 7.48
N ILE A 9 0.98 -13.50 8.22
CA ILE A 9 1.21 -12.71 9.43
C ILE A 9 0.34 -13.24 10.56
N GLU A 10 0.81 -13.08 11.78
CA GLU A 10 0.06 -13.32 13.01
C GLU A 10 -0.32 -11.95 13.58
N VAL A 11 -1.63 -11.74 13.78
CA VAL A 11 -2.17 -10.53 14.41
C VAL A 11 -2.72 -10.88 15.78
N ILE A 12 -2.25 -10.15 16.80
CA ILE A 12 -2.58 -10.37 18.21
C ILE A 12 -3.16 -9.07 18.76
N ALA A 13 -4.46 -9.01 18.99
CA ALA A 13 -5.07 -7.86 19.64
C ALA A 13 -4.62 -7.76 21.10
N GLY A 14 -4.76 -6.56 21.67
CA GLY A 14 -4.45 -6.32 23.08
C GLY A 14 -5.45 -7.04 23.98
N ASP A 15 -4.95 -7.66 25.05
CA ASP A 15 -5.82 -8.20 26.09
C ASP A 15 -6.45 -7.05 26.91
N GLY A 16 -7.62 -7.30 27.50
CA GLY A 16 -8.22 -6.39 28.45
C GLY A 16 -7.40 -6.29 29.74
N GLY A 17 -7.41 -5.10 30.34
CA GLY A 17 -6.91 -4.90 31.70
C GLY A 17 -7.80 -5.61 32.72
N ASN A 18 -7.23 -6.03 33.84
CA ASN A 18 -8.00 -6.67 34.91
C ASN A 18 -8.71 -5.63 35.76
N GLY A 19 -9.96 -5.91 36.15
CA GLY A 19 -10.61 -5.17 37.23
C GLY A 19 -9.93 -5.49 38.56
N VAL A 20 -10.02 -4.58 39.52
CA VAL A 20 -9.42 -4.76 40.85
C VAL A 20 -10.49 -4.74 41.94
N ALA A 21 -10.30 -5.56 42.97
CA ALA A 21 -11.13 -5.55 44.17
C ALA A 21 -10.40 -4.83 45.32
N THR A 22 -10.66 -3.53 45.47
CA THR A 22 -10.08 -2.73 46.58
C THR A 22 -11.17 -2.06 47.41
N PHE A 23 -10.77 -1.62 48.61
CA PHE A 23 -11.65 -0.96 49.56
C PHE A 23 -11.00 0.33 50.06
N ARG A 24 -11.82 1.36 50.32
CA ARG A 24 -11.36 2.62 50.89
C ARG A 24 -10.78 2.37 52.28
N ARG A 25 -9.57 2.87 52.52
CA ARG A 25 -8.90 2.83 53.82
C ARG A 25 -8.59 4.25 54.25
N GLU A 26 -9.28 4.71 55.28
CA GLU A 26 -9.14 6.07 55.84
C GLU A 26 -8.96 5.96 57.35
N LYS A 27 -8.14 6.83 57.93
CA LYS A 27 -7.68 6.75 59.34
C LYS A 27 -8.83 6.74 60.37
N TYR A 28 -10.01 7.25 60.01
CA TYR A 28 -11.19 7.35 60.87
C TYR A 28 -12.40 6.55 60.35
N ILE A 29 -12.24 5.74 59.30
CA ILE A 29 -13.31 4.90 58.74
C ILE A 29 -12.90 3.43 58.84
N PRO A 30 -13.45 2.67 59.81
CA PRO A 30 -13.05 1.28 60.05
C PRO A 30 -13.32 0.33 58.87
N ARG A 31 -14.38 0.60 58.08
CA ARG A 31 -14.79 -0.20 56.92
C ARG A 31 -15.27 0.71 55.79
N GLY A 32 -14.36 1.12 54.93
CA GLY A 32 -14.71 1.88 53.72
C GLY A 32 -15.42 1.01 52.67
N GLY A 33 -16.20 1.66 51.81
CA GLY A 33 -16.86 0.99 50.68
C GLY A 33 -15.88 0.46 49.63
N PRO A 34 -16.35 -0.37 48.70
CA PRO A 34 -15.55 -0.81 47.55
C PRO A 34 -15.13 0.39 46.69
N ASN A 35 -13.90 0.39 46.18
CA ASN A 35 -13.34 1.45 45.34
C ASN A 35 -12.32 0.94 44.30
N GLY A 36 -12.48 -0.32 43.88
CA GLY A 36 -11.67 -0.89 42.81
C GLY A 36 -12.26 -0.55 41.45
N GLY A 37 -11.46 0.12 40.61
CA GLY A 37 -11.85 0.47 39.25
C GLY A 37 -11.76 -0.70 38.27
N ASP A 38 -12.28 -0.45 37.08
CA ASP A 38 -12.26 -1.40 35.96
C ASP A 38 -10.94 -1.36 35.23
N GLY A 39 -10.58 -2.46 34.58
CA GLY A 39 -9.49 -2.50 33.63
C GLY A 39 -9.86 -1.82 32.30
N GLY A 40 -8.86 -1.29 31.62
CA GLY A 40 -9.01 -0.70 30.30
C GLY A 40 -9.23 -1.74 29.21
N ARG A 41 -9.77 -1.29 28.07
CA ARG A 41 -9.92 -2.13 26.87
C ARG A 41 -8.56 -2.38 26.23
N GLY A 42 -8.32 -3.56 25.69
CA GLY A 42 -7.15 -3.80 24.85
C GLY A 42 -7.25 -3.13 23.48
N GLY A 43 -6.11 -2.81 22.88
CA GLY A 43 -6.02 -2.23 21.54
C GLY A 43 -6.49 -3.20 20.46
N SER A 44 -7.21 -2.68 19.47
CA SER A 44 -7.65 -3.38 18.27
C SER A 44 -6.63 -3.28 17.14
N ILE A 45 -6.64 -4.26 16.24
CA ILE A 45 -5.84 -4.19 15.00
C ILE A 45 -6.76 -3.95 13.80
N TYR A 46 -6.43 -2.94 13.02
CA TYR A 46 -7.13 -2.59 11.79
C TYR A 46 -6.24 -2.83 10.58
N ALA A 47 -6.84 -3.24 9.47
CA ALA A 47 -6.27 -3.15 8.14
C ALA A 47 -6.67 -1.82 7.51
N GLN A 48 -5.74 -1.13 6.87
CA GLN A 48 -6.02 0.05 6.06
C GLN A 48 -5.38 -0.11 4.69
N ALA A 49 -6.16 0.10 3.64
CA ALA A 49 -5.63 0.19 2.28
C ALA A 49 -4.84 1.48 2.12
N ASP A 50 -3.61 1.39 1.60
CA ASP A 50 -2.74 2.52 1.30
C ASP A 50 -2.23 2.37 -0.13
N ARG A 51 -2.65 3.27 -1.01
CA ARG A 51 -2.22 3.31 -2.43
C ARG A 51 -0.72 3.53 -2.62
N ASN A 52 -0.01 4.05 -1.63
CA ASN A 52 1.43 4.27 -1.71
C ASN A 52 2.20 2.94 -1.60
N LEU A 53 1.57 1.90 -1.07
CA LEU A 53 2.15 0.58 -0.95
C LEU A 53 1.78 -0.27 -2.16
N ASN A 54 2.79 -0.90 -2.76
CA ASN A 54 2.62 -1.74 -3.96
C ASN A 54 2.91 -3.21 -3.72
N THR A 55 3.51 -3.55 -2.58
CA THR A 55 4.02 -4.90 -2.31
C THR A 55 3.76 -5.30 -0.87
N LEU A 56 3.58 -6.60 -0.62
CA LEU A 56 3.43 -7.15 0.74
C LEU A 56 4.79 -7.57 1.35
N ILE A 57 5.90 -7.02 0.84
CA ILE A 57 7.24 -7.47 1.21
C ILE A 57 7.58 -7.17 2.67
N ASP A 58 7.09 -6.05 3.22
CA ASP A 58 7.35 -5.63 4.60
C ASP A 58 6.78 -6.64 5.61
N TYR A 59 5.63 -7.23 5.29
CA TYR A 59 4.95 -8.27 6.06
C TYR A 59 5.67 -9.63 6.06
N ARG A 60 6.73 -9.78 5.27
CA ARG A 60 7.56 -10.99 5.29
C ARG A 60 8.67 -10.93 6.31
N TYR A 61 9.20 -9.73 6.53
CA TYR A 61 10.24 -9.47 7.52
C TYR A 61 9.65 -9.42 8.93
N THR A 62 8.56 -8.66 9.09
CA THR A 62 7.82 -8.59 10.36
C THR A 62 6.57 -9.45 10.24
N ARG A 63 6.54 -10.58 10.97
CA ARG A 63 5.45 -11.56 10.89
C ARG A 63 4.45 -11.48 12.03
N VAL A 64 4.80 -10.87 13.15
CA VAL A 64 3.95 -10.81 14.34
C VAL A 64 3.65 -9.35 14.65
N PHE A 65 2.36 -9.02 14.70
CA PHE A 65 1.88 -7.68 15.01
C PHE A 65 0.99 -7.75 16.25
N ARG A 66 1.35 -6.98 17.28
CA ARG A 66 0.67 -7.00 18.57
C ARG A 66 0.19 -5.60 18.93
N ALA A 67 -1.10 -5.46 19.25
CA ALA A 67 -1.65 -4.24 19.81
C ALA A 67 -1.44 -4.16 21.32
N GLU A 68 -1.56 -2.96 21.89
CA GLU A 68 -1.25 -2.73 23.29
C GLU A 68 -2.32 -3.31 24.23
N ARG A 69 -1.88 -3.87 25.36
CA ARG A 69 -2.78 -4.38 26.40
C ARG A 69 -3.40 -3.23 27.20
N GLY A 70 -4.68 -3.35 27.55
CA GLY A 70 -5.33 -2.40 28.46
C GLY A 70 -4.73 -2.44 29.88
N GLU A 71 -4.66 -1.28 30.54
CA GLU A 71 -4.14 -1.19 31.89
C GLU A 71 -5.11 -1.77 32.93
N ASN A 72 -4.58 -2.27 34.04
CA ASN A 72 -5.44 -2.77 35.13
C ASN A 72 -6.14 -1.62 35.85
N GLY A 73 -7.30 -1.91 36.43
CA GLY A 73 -7.97 -1.01 37.36
C GLY A 73 -7.13 -0.76 38.61
N GLY A 74 -7.26 0.44 39.16
CA GLY A 74 -6.57 0.88 40.36
C GLY A 74 -7.47 0.92 41.59
N SER A 75 -6.86 1.32 42.72
CA SER A 75 -7.61 1.76 43.90
C SER A 75 -8.13 3.19 43.71
N ARG A 76 -9.08 3.61 44.56
CA ARG A 76 -9.62 4.98 44.58
C ARG A 76 -10.42 5.31 43.32
N ASP A 77 -11.23 4.36 42.85
CA ASP A 77 -12.11 4.55 41.69
C ASP A 77 -11.32 4.89 40.41
N CYS A 78 -10.06 4.42 40.34
CA CYS A 78 -9.17 4.63 39.21
C CYS A 78 -9.41 3.55 38.15
N TYR A 79 -9.91 3.95 36.98
CA TYR A 79 -10.11 3.06 35.83
C TYR A 79 -8.82 2.99 35.00
N GLY A 80 -8.49 1.81 34.49
CA GLY A 80 -7.31 1.60 33.64
C GLY A 80 -7.47 2.23 32.26
N HIS A 81 -6.37 2.76 31.70
CA HIS A 81 -6.37 3.29 30.33
C HIS A 81 -6.55 2.18 29.29
N GLY A 82 -7.20 2.51 28.17
CA GLY A 82 -7.29 1.61 27.03
C GLY A 82 -5.96 1.50 26.32
N GLY A 83 -5.61 0.32 25.80
CA GLY A 83 -4.43 0.14 24.98
C GLY A 83 -4.59 0.80 23.60
N GLU A 84 -3.49 1.29 23.04
CA GLU A 84 -3.47 1.88 21.72
C GLU A 84 -3.78 0.87 20.60
N ASP A 85 -4.60 1.32 19.64
CA ASP A 85 -4.95 0.56 18.44
C ASP A 85 -3.78 0.53 17.44
N LEU A 86 -3.57 -0.60 16.77
CA LEU A 86 -2.55 -0.76 15.72
C LEU A 86 -3.21 -0.78 14.34
N THR A 87 -2.77 0.09 13.43
CA THR A 87 -3.25 0.09 12.04
C THR A 87 -2.16 -0.44 11.11
N LEU A 88 -2.45 -1.56 10.45
CA LEU A 88 -1.59 -2.19 9.44
C LEU A 88 -1.97 -1.69 8.05
N LYS A 89 -1.00 -1.17 7.31
CA LYS A 89 -1.20 -0.58 5.97
C LYS A 89 -0.92 -1.60 4.87
N PHE A 90 -1.85 -1.83 3.96
CA PHE A 90 -1.72 -2.82 2.89
C PHE A 90 -1.89 -2.15 1.51
N PRO A 91 -1.25 -2.67 0.46
CA PRO A 91 -1.55 -2.25 -0.92
C PRO A 91 -3.03 -2.38 -1.26
N VAL A 92 -3.52 -1.47 -2.10
CA VAL A 92 -4.89 -1.57 -2.66
C VAL A 92 -4.99 -2.83 -3.54
N GLY A 93 -6.07 -3.58 -3.38
CA GLY A 93 -6.29 -4.89 -3.98
C GLY A 93 -5.75 -6.06 -3.15
N THR A 94 -5.37 -5.83 -1.88
CA THR A 94 -5.00 -6.89 -0.94
C THR A 94 -6.25 -7.60 -0.42
N LEU A 95 -6.27 -8.91 -0.60
CA LEU A 95 -7.26 -9.83 -0.10
C LEU A 95 -6.72 -10.52 1.15
N ILE A 96 -7.51 -10.48 2.23
CA ILE A 96 -7.14 -10.96 3.55
C ILE A 96 -8.01 -12.17 3.88
N ARG A 97 -7.37 -13.31 4.13
CA ARG A 97 -8.03 -14.55 4.56
C ARG A 97 -7.47 -15.02 5.89
N ASP A 98 -8.28 -15.78 6.61
CA ASP A 98 -7.77 -16.59 7.72
C ASP A 98 -6.93 -17.76 7.16
N SER A 99 -5.74 -17.97 7.72
CA SER A 99 -4.82 -19.03 7.31
C SER A 99 -5.31 -20.42 7.71
N GLU A 100 -6.16 -20.53 8.74
CA GLU A 100 -6.65 -21.81 9.24
C GLU A 100 -7.94 -22.24 8.55
N SER A 101 -8.91 -21.33 8.46
CA SER A 101 -10.23 -21.62 7.86
C SER A 101 -10.34 -21.31 6.36
N ASP A 102 -9.35 -20.61 5.78
CA ASP A 102 -9.40 -20.01 4.43
C ASP A 102 -10.62 -19.08 4.22
N ALA A 103 -11.26 -18.65 5.32
CA ALA A 103 -12.39 -17.75 5.27
C ALA A 103 -11.92 -16.35 4.85
N HIS A 104 -12.65 -15.76 3.91
CA HIS A 104 -12.39 -14.42 3.43
C HIS A 104 -12.80 -13.39 4.49
N LEU A 105 -11.83 -12.66 5.04
CA LEU A 105 -12.06 -11.66 6.10
C LEU A 105 -12.30 -10.27 5.50
N ALA A 106 -11.47 -9.84 4.56
CA ALA A 106 -11.55 -8.50 3.99
C ALA A 106 -10.95 -8.41 2.58
N ASP A 107 -11.53 -7.55 1.76
CA ASP A 107 -11.00 -7.14 0.45
C ASP A 107 -10.76 -5.63 0.49
N LEU A 108 -9.51 -5.22 0.34
CA LEU A 108 -9.08 -3.82 0.37
C LEU A 108 -9.07 -3.24 -1.05
N ASP A 109 -10.25 -3.12 -1.64
CA ASP A 109 -10.49 -2.67 -3.02
C ASP A 109 -10.32 -1.15 -3.22
N GLU A 110 -10.56 -0.35 -2.19
CA GLU A 110 -10.50 1.10 -2.24
C GLU A 110 -9.39 1.65 -1.34
N ASP A 111 -8.71 2.68 -1.80
CA ASP A 111 -7.72 3.40 -1.00
C ASP A 111 -8.34 4.03 0.25
N GLY A 112 -7.63 3.97 1.38
CA GLY A 112 -8.09 4.48 2.66
C GLY A 112 -9.12 3.59 3.35
N LYS A 113 -9.64 2.54 2.70
CA LYS A 113 -10.59 1.59 3.30
C LYS A 113 -9.99 0.97 4.55
N LYS A 114 -10.64 1.20 5.69
CA LYS A 114 -10.23 0.70 7.01
C LYS A 114 -11.18 -0.40 7.47
N VAL A 115 -10.64 -1.56 7.82
CA VAL A 115 -11.40 -2.74 8.26
C VAL A 115 -10.81 -3.24 9.58
N LEU A 116 -11.67 -3.61 10.54
CA LEU A 116 -11.24 -4.25 11.78
C LEU A 116 -10.82 -5.70 11.49
N LEU A 117 -9.58 -6.07 11.82
CA LEU A 117 -9.09 -7.44 11.67
C LEU A 117 -9.35 -8.28 12.91
N VAL A 118 -8.92 -7.77 14.07
CA VAL A 118 -9.08 -8.42 15.37
C VAL A 118 -9.49 -7.40 16.43
N ALA A 119 -10.49 -7.76 17.23
CA ALA A 119 -10.98 -6.93 18.31
C ALA A 119 -10.12 -7.09 19.58
N GLY A 120 -9.78 -5.95 20.20
CA GLY A 120 -9.15 -5.94 21.51
C GLY A 120 -10.09 -6.44 22.61
N GLY A 121 -9.50 -7.11 23.60
CA GLY A 121 -10.21 -7.70 24.73
C GLY A 121 -10.92 -6.65 25.59
N ARG A 122 -12.10 -7.00 26.10
CA ARG A 122 -12.84 -6.12 27.02
C ARG A 122 -12.16 -6.05 28.38
N GLY A 123 -12.16 -4.86 28.97
CA GLY A 123 -11.68 -4.65 30.34
C GLY A 123 -12.49 -5.43 31.38
N GLY A 124 -11.80 -5.88 32.42
CA GLY A 124 -12.41 -6.55 33.58
C GLY A 124 -13.10 -5.55 34.51
N LEU A 125 -14.19 -5.97 35.14
CA LEU A 125 -14.98 -5.16 36.05
C LEU A 125 -14.36 -5.19 37.45
N GLY A 126 -14.18 -4.01 38.03
CA GLY A 126 -13.79 -3.83 39.42
C GLY A 126 -14.91 -4.21 40.38
N ASN A 127 -14.59 -4.28 41.68
CA ASN A 127 -15.57 -4.70 42.68
C ASN A 127 -16.73 -3.71 42.87
N ILE A 128 -16.61 -2.48 42.37
CA ILE A 128 -17.67 -1.46 42.43
C ILE A 128 -18.96 -1.96 41.72
N HIS A 129 -18.82 -2.63 40.58
CA HIS A 129 -19.98 -3.12 39.79
C HIS A 129 -20.75 -4.26 40.45
N PHE A 130 -20.13 -4.98 41.38
CA PHE A 130 -20.75 -6.09 42.10
C PHE A 130 -21.46 -5.65 43.38
N LYS A 131 -21.53 -4.35 43.65
CA LYS A 131 -22.19 -3.78 44.83
C LYS A 131 -23.70 -3.83 44.64
N SER A 132 -24.40 -4.44 45.58
CA SER A 132 -25.87 -4.44 45.63
C SER A 132 -26.38 -4.06 47.02
N SER A 133 -27.69 -3.84 47.14
CA SER A 133 -28.34 -3.57 48.44
C SER A 133 -28.08 -4.68 49.47
N VAL A 134 -27.93 -5.91 48.98
CA VAL A 134 -27.65 -7.13 49.77
C VAL A 134 -26.13 -7.34 49.95
N ASN A 135 -25.32 -7.07 48.92
CA ASN A 135 -23.87 -7.22 48.96
C ASN A 135 -23.15 -5.86 48.94
N ARG A 136 -22.96 -5.27 50.12
CA ARG A 136 -22.39 -3.92 50.27
C ARG A 136 -20.85 -3.86 50.15
N ALA A 137 -20.16 -4.99 50.30
CA ALA A 137 -18.70 -5.07 50.28
C ALA A 137 -18.21 -6.26 49.40
N PRO A 138 -18.53 -6.25 48.10
CA PRO A 138 -18.11 -7.29 47.18
C PRO A 138 -16.58 -7.37 47.09
N ARG A 139 -16.06 -8.60 47.13
CA ARG A 139 -14.65 -8.92 46.85
C ARG A 139 -14.43 -9.50 45.46
N GLN A 140 -15.52 -9.62 44.69
CA GLN A 140 -15.52 -10.14 43.34
C GLN A 140 -14.98 -9.06 42.40
N HIS A 141 -14.20 -9.48 41.42
CA HIS A 141 -13.72 -8.71 40.28
C HIS A 141 -13.63 -9.67 39.10
N THR A 142 -13.70 -9.16 37.87
CA THR A 142 -13.45 -9.98 36.69
C THR A 142 -12.11 -9.63 36.07
N MET A 143 -11.47 -10.65 35.51
CA MET A 143 -10.28 -10.46 34.69
C MET A 143 -10.67 -9.84 33.35
N GLY A 144 -9.72 -9.16 32.72
CA GLY A 144 -9.87 -8.72 31.34
C GLY A 144 -10.04 -9.92 30.41
N GLN A 145 -10.80 -9.73 29.34
CA GLN A 145 -10.94 -10.74 28.30
C GLN A 145 -9.67 -10.77 27.44
N GLU A 146 -9.31 -11.94 26.94
CA GLU A 146 -8.21 -12.07 25.98
C GLU A 146 -8.58 -11.38 24.66
N GLY A 147 -7.59 -10.75 24.04
CA GLY A 147 -7.73 -10.18 22.70
C GLY A 147 -7.80 -11.28 21.65
N GLU A 148 -8.50 -11.02 20.55
CA GLU A 148 -8.57 -11.94 19.42
C GLU A 148 -7.18 -12.13 18.77
N ARG A 149 -6.90 -13.36 18.33
CA ARG A 149 -5.64 -13.73 17.69
C ARG A 149 -5.95 -14.50 16.41
N LEU A 150 -5.38 -14.07 15.30
CA LEU A 150 -5.61 -14.69 14.00
C LEU A 150 -4.31 -14.80 13.21
N ASN A 151 -4.18 -15.92 12.50
CA ASN A 151 -3.15 -16.11 11.49
C ASN A 151 -3.73 -15.68 10.15
N LEU A 152 -3.24 -14.62 9.54
CA LEU A 152 -3.77 -14.09 8.29
C LEU A 152 -2.91 -14.51 7.10
N HIS A 153 -3.57 -14.90 6.03
CA HIS A 153 -2.99 -15.07 4.71
C HIS A 153 -3.39 -13.89 3.83
N LEU A 154 -2.40 -13.17 3.33
CA LEU A 154 -2.56 -11.98 2.51
C LEU A 154 -2.22 -12.32 1.07
N GLU A 155 -3.05 -11.87 0.12
CA GLU A 155 -2.89 -12.07 -1.32
C GLU A 155 -3.14 -10.75 -2.08
N LEU A 156 -2.23 -10.28 -2.92
CA LEU A 156 -2.37 -9.05 -3.69
C LEU A 156 -2.82 -9.34 -5.13
N LYS A 157 -3.94 -8.75 -5.56
CA LYS A 157 -4.51 -8.94 -6.91
C LYS A 157 -3.80 -8.17 -8.04
N VAL A 158 -2.86 -7.27 -7.73
CA VAL A 158 -2.21 -6.37 -8.72
C VAL A 158 -0.83 -6.92 -9.13
N LEU A 159 -0.57 -6.95 -10.45
CA LEU A 159 0.51 -7.75 -11.04
C LEU A 159 1.83 -7.00 -11.31
N ALA A 160 1.80 -5.76 -11.81
CA ALA A 160 3.03 -4.99 -12.07
C ALA A 160 2.80 -3.49 -12.30
N ASP A 161 3.73 -2.66 -11.85
CA ASP A 161 3.80 -1.22 -12.13
C ASP A 161 4.49 -0.93 -13.47
N VAL A 162 5.45 -1.78 -13.85
CA VAL A 162 6.35 -1.58 -14.99
C VAL A 162 6.42 -2.82 -15.87
N GLY A 163 6.28 -2.66 -17.18
CA GLY A 163 6.36 -3.76 -18.14
C GLY A 163 7.65 -3.74 -18.96
N LEU A 164 8.31 -4.88 -19.14
CA LEU A 164 9.52 -5.03 -19.97
C LEU A 164 9.19 -5.56 -21.36
N LEU A 165 9.66 -4.85 -22.38
CA LEU A 165 9.57 -5.16 -23.80
C LEU A 165 10.98 -5.42 -24.36
N GLY A 166 11.09 -6.23 -25.39
CA GLY A 166 12.36 -6.52 -26.07
C GLY A 166 12.50 -7.97 -26.49
N LEU A 167 13.42 -8.24 -27.41
CA LEU A 167 13.67 -9.56 -27.98
C LEU A 167 14.01 -10.65 -26.94
N PRO A 168 13.85 -11.95 -27.29
CA PRO A 168 14.09 -13.07 -26.36
C PRO A 168 15.50 -13.09 -25.75
N ASN A 169 16.47 -12.39 -26.35
CA ASN A 169 17.86 -12.29 -25.87
C ASN A 169 18.31 -10.86 -25.50
N ALA A 170 17.38 -9.90 -25.41
CA ALA A 170 17.67 -8.51 -25.05
C ALA A 170 18.16 -8.36 -23.59
N GLY A 171 18.10 -9.43 -22.79
CA GLY A 171 18.56 -9.45 -21.40
C GLY A 171 17.48 -9.06 -20.39
N LYS A 172 16.19 -9.17 -20.73
CA LYS A 172 15.05 -8.88 -19.83
C LYS A 172 15.13 -9.64 -18.52
N SER A 173 15.22 -10.97 -18.55
CA SER A 173 15.31 -11.77 -17.32
C SER A 173 16.58 -11.47 -16.51
N THR A 174 17.68 -11.14 -17.18
CA THR A 174 18.94 -10.73 -16.53
C THR A 174 18.75 -9.40 -15.80
N PHE A 175 18.10 -8.43 -16.45
CA PHE A 175 17.78 -7.14 -15.86
C PHE A 175 16.92 -7.30 -14.61
N ILE A 176 15.81 -8.07 -14.69
CA ILE A 176 14.93 -8.35 -13.53
C ILE A 176 15.72 -8.95 -12.37
N ARG A 177 16.63 -9.90 -12.63
CA ARG A 177 17.48 -10.51 -11.60
C ARG A 177 18.45 -9.51 -10.97
N ALA A 178 18.99 -8.58 -11.75
CA ALA A 178 19.94 -7.59 -11.27
C ALA A 178 19.30 -6.52 -10.38
N VAL A 179 18.07 -6.08 -10.72
CA VAL A 179 17.40 -4.99 -9.99
C VAL A 179 16.46 -5.45 -8.88
N SER A 180 16.10 -6.74 -8.85
CA SER A 180 15.12 -7.25 -7.89
C SER A 180 15.74 -7.46 -6.51
N ALA A 181 15.12 -6.87 -5.48
CA ALA A 181 15.48 -7.03 -4.08
C ALA A 181 15.14 -8.43 -3.53
N ALA A 182 14.27 -9.17 -4.23
CA ALA A 182 13.94 -10.57 -3.97
C ALA A 182 14.35 -11.43 -5.17
N ARG A 183 14.53 -12.75 -4.98
CA ARG A 183 14.75 -13.65 -6.13
C ARG A 183 13.53 -13.56 -7.08
N PRO A 184 13.72 -13.23 -8.37
CA PRO A 184 12.64 -13.21 -9.34
C PRO A 184 11.97 -14.58 -9.39
N LYS A 185 10.64 -14.58 -9.45
CA LYS A 185 9.85 -15.82 -9.50
C LYS A 185 9.01 -15.83 -10.76
N VAL A 186 8.85 -17.03 -11.26
CA VAL A 186 7.95 -17.39 -12.35
C VAL A 186 6.57 -17.52 -11.73
N ALA A 187 5.60 -16.73 -12.19
CA ALA A 187 4.26 -16.69 -11.62
C ALA A 187 3.22 -17.43 -12.46
N ASP A 188 2.63 -18.48 -11.90
CA ASP A 188 1.67 -19.33 -12.59
C ASP A 188 0.25 -18.79 -12.39
N TYR A 189 -0.10 -17.71 -13.10
CA TYR A 189 -1.44 -17.15 -13.02
C TYR A 189 -2.45 -17.99 -13.80
N PRO A 190 -3.72 -18.09 -13.35
CA PRO A 190 -4.75 -18.92 -14.00
C PRO A 190 -5.04 -18.56 -15.47
N PHE A 191 -4.61 -17.38 -15.90
CA PHE A 191 -4.84 -16.79 -17.22
C PHE A 191 -3.56 -16.69 -18.06
N THR A 192 -2.41 -17.17 -17.59
CA THR A 192 -1.13 -17.14 -18.34
C THR A 192 -0.76 -18.53 -18.83
N THR A 193 -0.50 -18.69 -20.13
CA THR A 193 0.10 -19.92 -20.69
C THR A 193 1.61 -20.00 -20.46
N LEU A 194 2.27 -18.85 -20.41
CA LEU A 194 3.67 -18.69 -20.04
C LEU A 194 3.74 -17.83 -18.79
N ALA A 195 4.24 -18.41 -17.71
CA ALA A 195 4.35 -17.73 -16.44
C ALA A 195 5.35 -16.56 -16.53
N PRO A 196 4.91 -15.29 -16.35
CA PRO A 196 5.78 -14.14 -16.48
C PRO A 196 6.85 -14.13 -15.38
N ASN A 197 8.03 -13.61 -15.73
CA ASN A 197 9.08 -13.33 -14.75
C ASN A 197 8.76 -12.01 -14.06
N LEU A 198 8.60 -12.03 -12.74
CA LEU A 198 8.37 -10.83 -11.96
C LEU A 198 9.54 -10.53 -11.02
N GLY A 199 9.86 -9.25 -10.86
CA GLY A 199 10.85 -8.74 -9.92
C GLY A 199 10.31 -7.56 -9.12
N VAL A 200 10.69 -7.49 -7.86
CA VAL A 200 10.35 -6.38 -6.97
C VAL A 200 11.58 -5.52 -6.78
N VAL A 201 11.50 -4.26 -7.20
CA VAL A 201 12.59 -3.31 -7.03
C VAL A 201 12.28 -2.43 -5.83
N ARG A 202 13.24 -2.36 -4.90
CA ARG A 202 13.17 -1.48 -3.72
C ARG A 202 14.19 -0.36 -3.89
N THR A 203 13.73 0.88 -3.87
CA THR A 203 14.58 2.07 -3.99
C THR A 203 14.83 2.73 -2.63
N ALA A 204 13.86 2.69 -1.71
CA ALA A 204 14.00 3.16 -0.33
C ALA A 204 13.07 2.38 0.64
N GLU A 205 13.00 2.82 1.89
CA GLU A 205 11.99 2.35 2.85
C GLU A 205 10.60 2.87 2.40
N GLN A 206 9.61 1.97 2.32
CA GLN A 206 8.27 2.23 1.76
C GLN A 206 8.22 2.69 0.28
N ARG A 207 9.34 2.65 -0.46
CA ARG A 207 9.38 2.91 -1.92
C ARG A 207 9.79 1.65 -2.66
N SER A 208 8.82 1.00 -3.28
CA SER A 208 9.01 -0.17 -4.14
C SER A 208 8.05 -0.19 -5.31
N PHE A 209 8.45 -0.89 -6.37
CA PHE A 209 7.61 -1.15 -7.53
C PHE A 209 7.87 -2.54 -8.09
N VAL A 210 6.89 -3.06 -8.83
CA VAL A 210 6.94 -4.39 -9.43
C VAL A 210 7.19 -4.28 -10.93
N ILE A 211 8.19 -5.00 -11.42
CA ILE A 211 8.51 -5.14 -12.83
C ILE A 211 8.05 -6.52 -13.31
N ALA A 212 7.29 -6.55 -14.40
CA ALA A 212 6.94 -7.77 -15.12
C ALA A 212 7.68 -7.85 -16.46
N ASP A 213 8.21 -9.04 -16.75
CA ASP A 213 8.49 -9.45 -18.12
C ASP A 213 7.19 -9.68 -18.86
N ILE A 214 7.14 -9.25 -20.12
CA ILE A 214 6.02 -9.47 -21.02
C ILE A 214 6.42 -10.61 -21.96
N PRO A 215 6.19 -11.88 -21.57
CA PRO A 215 6.38 -13.00 -22.49
C PRO A 215 5.39 -12.90 -23.65
N GLY A 216 5.81 -13.32 -24.84
CA GLY A 216 4.88 -13.60 -25.94
C GLY A 216 4.49 -12.45 -26.87
N LEU A 217 5.15 -11.30 -26.81
CA LEU A 217 5.00 -10.25 -27.85
C LEU A 217 5.81 -10.53 -29.12
N ILE A 218 6.33 -11.74 -29.34
CA ILE A 218 7.34 -12.00 -30.39
C ILE A 218 7.18 -13.35 -31.11
N GLU A 219 6.24 -14.21 -30.70
CA GLU A 219 5.92 -15.45 -31.42
C GLU A 219 4.43 -15.78 -31.26
N GLY A 220 3.63 -15.55 -32.31
CA GLY A 220 2.29 -16.15 -32.43
C GLY A 220 1.11 -15.48 -31.70
N ALA A 221 1.27 -14.32 -31.07
CA ALA A 221 0.15 -13.63 -30.41
C ALA A 221 -0.90 -13.06 -31.40
N ALA A 222 -0.54 -12.87 -32.68
CA ALA A 222 -1.43 -12.39 -33.73
C ALA A 222 -2.38 -13.46 -34.28
N GLU A 223 -2.10 -14.75 -34.07
CA GLU A 223 -2.83 -15.88 -34.68
C GLU A 223 -3.88 -16.54 -33.77
N GLY A 224 -4.43 -15.81 -32.79
CA GLY A 224 -5.80 -16.11 -32.32
C GLY A 224 -5.97 -17.07 -31.14
N ALA A 225 -4.97 -17.27 -30.30
CA ALA A 225 -5.20 -17.87 -28.98
C ALA A 225 -5.66 -16.78 -27.99
N GLY A 226 -6.95 -16.68 -27.70
CA GLY A 226 -7.60 -15.65 -26.85
C GLY A 226 -7.10 -15.48 -25.40
N LEU A 227 -5.90 -15.95 -25.08
CA LEU A 227 -5.18 -15.87 -23.81
C LEU A 227 -4.32 -14.60 -23.70
N GLY A 228 -3.85 -14.03 -24.82
CA GLY A 228 -3.03 -12.80 -24.82
C GLY A 228 -3.79 -11.53 -24.39
N HIS A 229 -5.09 -11.46 -24.69
CA HIS A 229 -5.91 -10.27 -24.44
C HIS A 229 -6.18 -10.02 -22.94
N GLN A 230 -6.25 -11.07 -22.11
CA GLN A 230 -6.39 -10.92 -20.66
C GLN A 230 -5.07 -10.52 -20.00
N PHE A 231 -3.93 -11.11 -20.41
CA PHE A 231 -2.61 -10.71 -19.91
C PHE A 231 -2.29 -9.24 -20.28
N LEU A 232 -2.61 -8.83 -21.51
CA LEU A 232 -2.43 -7.46 -21.97
C LEU A 232 -3.40 -6.47 -21.28
N ARG A 233 -4.61 -6.89 -20.90
CA ARG A 233 -5.50 -6.08 -20.03
C ARG A 233 -4.88 -5.81 -18.66
N HIS A 234 -4.09 -6.74 -18.13
CA HIS A 234 -3.32 -6.49 -16.91
C HIS A 234 -2.11 -5.60 -17.20
N LEU A 235 -1.49 -5.74 -18.37
CA LEU A 235 -0.44 -4.83 -18.84
C LEU A 235 -0.93 -3.40 -19.08
N GLN A 236 -2.22 -3.21 -19.40
CA GLN A 236 -2.84 -1.90 -19.48
C GLN A 236 -2.85 -1.18 -18.13
N ARG A 237 -2.61 -1.88 -17.01
CA ARG A 237 -2.45 -1.27 -15.68
C ARG A 237 -1.02 -0.86 -15.33
N THR A 238 -0.01 -1.23 -16.14
CA THR A 238 1.35 -0.69 -15.93
C THR A 238 1.39 0.79 -16.23
N HIS A 239 2.19 1.56 -15.51
CA HIS A 239 2.31 3.00 -15.76
C HIS A 239 3.36 3.29 -16.84
N VAL A 240 4.44 2.50 -16.89
CA VAL A 240 5.58 2.72 -17.79
C VAL A 240 5.97 1.40 -18.47
N LEU A 241 6.34 1.50 -19.74
CA LEU A 241 6.92 0.41 -20.52
C LEU A 241 8.42 0.66 -20.72
N LEU A 242 9.23 -0.36 -20.49
CA LEU A 242 10.67 -0.33 -20.65
C LEU A 242 11.05 -1.20 -21.84
N HIS A 243 11.60 -0.59 -22.87
CA HIS A 243 11.99 -1.27 -24.10
C HIS A 243 13.48 -1.57 -24.11
N LEU A 244 13.83 -2.82 -23.82
CA LEU A 244 15.21 -3.29 -23.80
C LEU A 244 15.65 -3.68 -25.21
N VAL A 245 16.75 -3.06 -25.64
CA VAL A 245 17.40 -3.31 -26.93
C VAL A 245 18.82 -3.78 -26.68
N ASP A 246 19.24 -4.81 -27.41
CA ASP A 246 20.60 -5.31 -27.40
C ASP A 246 21.48 -4.50 -28.36
N LEU A 247 22.47 -3.76 -27.85
CA LEU A 247 23.40 -2.99 -28.69
C LEU A 247 24.57 -3.80 -29.23
N ALA A 248 24.77 -5.02 -28.72
CA ALA A 248 25.86 -5.91 -29.10
C ALA A 248 25.32 -7.30 -29.43
N PRO A 249 24.45 -7.42 -30.47
CA PRO A 249 23.98 -8.71 -30.91
C PRO A 249 25.16 -9.56 -31.39
N PHE A 250 25.12 -10.86 -31.07
CA PHE A 250 26.14 -11.82 -31.52
C PHE A 250 26.00 -12.18 -33.00
N ASP A 251 24.83 -11.94 -33.58
CA ASP A 251 24.53 -12.20 -34.98
C ASP A 251 24.98 -11.02 -35.85
N PRO A 252 25.85 -11.23 -36.87
CA PRO A 252 26.29 -10.18 -37.78
C PRO A 252 25.16 -9.54 -38.60
N ASP A 253 24.05 -10.26 -38.82
CA ASP A 253 22.91 -9.80 -39.62
C ASP A 253 21.83 -9.11 -38.77
N ALA A 254 21.97 -9.12 -37.44
CA ALA A 254 21.03 -8.46 -36.54
C ALA A 254 21.22 -6.94 -36.56
N ASP A 255 20.13 -6.23 -36.83
CA ASP A 255 20.08 -4.77 -36.77
C ASP A 255 19.24 -4.34 -35.54
N PRO A 256 19.88 -3.86 -34.47
CA PRO A 256 19.20 -3.42 -33.26
C PRO A 256 18.10 -2.38 -33.49
N VAL A 257 18.27 -1.51 -34.49
CA VAL A 257 17.32 -0.43 -34.78
C VAL A 257 16.06 -1.01 -35.40
N ARG A 258 16.23 -1.90 -36.38
CA ARG A 258 15.13 -2.60 -37.04
C ARG A 258 14.37 -3.48 -36.05
N ASP A 259 15.08 -4.21 -35.20
CA ASP A 259 14.49 -5.06 -34.17
C ASP A 259 13.65 -4.25 -33.18
N ALA A 260 14.18 -3.11 -32.73
CA ALA A 260 13.46 -2.21 -31.85
C ALA A 260 12.21 -1.62 -32.54
N GLN A 261 12.29 -1.26 -33.82
CA GLN A 261 11.14 -0.77 -34.58
C GLN A 261 10.08 -1.86 -34.79
N ALA A 262 10.48 -3.10 -35.05
CA ALA A 262 9.57 -4.23 -35.21
C ALA A 262 8.71 -4.46 -33.97
N ILE A 263 9.31 -4.43 -32.77
CA ILE A 263 8.59 -4.56 -31.50
C ILE A 263 7.58 -3.42 -31.30
N VAL A 264 7.93 -2.20 -31.72
CA VAL A 264 7.07 -1.02 -31.60
C VAL A 264 5.87 -1.11 -32.54
N GLU A 265 6.09 -1.55 -33.78
CA GLU A 265 5.01 -1.79 -34.74
C GLU A 265 4.10 -2.92 -34.30
N GLU A 266 4.67 -3.98 -33.73
CA GLU A 266 3.91 -5.09 -33.18
C GLU A 266 3.04 -4.65 -32.01
N LEU A 267 3.59 -3.88 -31.06
CA LEU A 267 2.83 -3.28 -29.96
C LEU A 267 1.67 -2.43 -30.49
N ARG A 268 1.90 -1.65 -31.56
CA ARG A 268 0.87 -0.82 -32.21
C ARG A 268 -0.24 -1.65 -32.87
N LYS A 269 0.11 -2.76 -33.52
CA LYS A 269 -0.85 -3.66 -34.19
C LYS A 269 -1.78 -4.34 -33.18
N TYR A 270 -1.30 -4.63 -31.97
CA TYR A 270 -2.13 -5.27 -30.95
C TYR A 270 -3.02 -4.31 -30.18
N ASP A 271 -2.48 -3.19 -29.68
CA ASP A 271 -3.22 -2.29 -28.79
C ASP A 271 -2.70 -0.84 -28.86
N GLU A 272 -3.54 0.05 -29.37
CA GLU A 272 -3.26 1.48 -29.52
C GLU A 272 -3.11 2.20 -28.17
N ALA A 273 -3.79 1.75 -27.11
CA ALA A 273 -3.69 2.34 -25.78
C ALA A 273 -2.35 1.99 -25.11
N LEU A 274 -1.86 0.76 -25.26
CA LEU A 274 -0.52 0.35 -24.83
C LEU A 274 0.58 1.06 -25.63
N TYR A 275 0.39 1.25 -26.93
CA TYR A 275 1.36 1.95 -27.79
C TYR A 275 1.60 3.41 -27.36
N ARG A 276 0.55 4.09 -26.87
CA ARG A 276 0.60 5.49 -26.42
C ARG A 276 1.19 5.68 -25.03
N LYS A 277 1.45 4.61 -24.29
CA LYS A 277 2.03 4.73 -22.95
C LYS A 277 3.46 5.29 -22.98
N PRO A 278 3.90 5.96 -21.90
CA PRO A 278 5.29 6.37 -21.74
C PRO A 278 6.20 5.15 -21.91
N ARG A 279 7.12 5.24 -22.88
CA ARG A 279 8.03 4.15 -23.22
C ARG A 279 9.46 4.65 -23.14
N TRP A 280 10.25 4.01 -22.28
CA TRP A 280 11.65 4.35 -22.13
C TRP A 280 12.52 3.34 -22.84
N LEU A 281 13.49 3.84 -23.59
CA LEU A 281 14.43 3.00 -24.31
C LEU A 281 15.58 2.60 -23.37
N ILE A 282 15.89 1.31 -23.29
CA ILE A 282 16.98 0.79 -22.49
C ILE A 282 17.95 0.08 -23.41
N LEU A 283 19.13 0.65 -23.58
CA LEU A 283 20.22 0.11 -24.36
C LEU A 283 21.06 -0.78 -23.45
N ASN A 284 20.99 -2.10 -23.66
CA ASN A 284 21.61 -3.11 -22.81
C ASN A 284 22.87 -3.72 -23.45
N LYS A 285 23.64 -4.47 -22.65
CA LYS A 285 24.88 -5.18 -23.02
C LYS A 285 26.08 -4.30 -23.38
N LEU A 286 26.19 -3.13 -22.76
CA LEU A 286 27.37 -2.25 -22.91
C LEU A 286 28.68 -2.88 -22.45
N ASP A 287 28.62 -3.92 -21.61
CA ASP A 287 29.78 -4.69 -21.18
C ASP A 287 30.53 -5.36 -22.35
N LEU A 288 29.84 -5.66 -23.45
CA LEU A 288 30.44 -6.25 -24.65
C LEU A 288 31.08 -5.21 -25.59
N ILE A 289 30.85 -3.92 -25.33
CA ILE A 289 31.36 -2.82 -26.16
C ILE A 289 32.55 -2.15 -25.44
N PRO A 290 33.69 -1.91 -26.14
CA PRO A 290 34.82 -1.17 -25.59
C PRO A 290 34.38 0.20 -25.07
N ALA A 291 34.88 0.62 -23.89
CA ALA A 291 34.42 1.83 -23.21
C ALA A 291 34.51 3.09 -24.07
N GLU A 292 35.54 3.18 -24.93
CA GLU A 292 35.79 4.30 -25.83
C GLU A 292 34.78 4.40 -26.99
N GLU A 293 34.12 3.29 -27.34
CA GLU A 293 33.17 3.20 -28.46
C GLU A 293 31.70 3.25 -28.02
N ARG A 294 31.43 3.15 -26.71
CA ARG A 294 30.06 3.08 -26.17
C ARG A 294 29.23 4.29 -26.56
N ASP A 295 29.74 5.49 -26.32
CA ASP A 295 29.00 6.73 -26.55
C ASP A 295 28.72 6.95 -28.04
N ALA A 296 29.69 6.63 -28.90
CA ALA A 296 29.53 6.71 -30.35
C ALA A 296 28.43 5.74 -30.85
N ARG A 297 28.40 4.51 -30.31
CA ARG A 297 27.43 3.49 -30.69
C ARG A 297 26.02 3.80 -30.19
N VAL A 298 25.91 4.37 -28.98
CA VAL A 298 24.64 4.87 -28.43
C VAL A 298 24.12 6.03 -29.28
N SER A 299 24.96 7.00 -29.62
CA SER A 299 24.57 8.13 -30.48
C SER A 299 24.09 7.65 -31.84
N ALA A 300 24.86 6.77 -32.50
CA ALA A 300 24.51 6.23 -33.81
C ALA A 300 23.16 5.48 -33.79
N PHE A 301 22.88 4.74 -32.72
CA PHE A 301 21.59 4.08 -32.54
C PHE A 301 20.46 5.08 -32.41
N LEU A 302 20.62 6.11 -31.57
CA LEU A 302 19.59 7.13 -31.33
C LEU A 302 19.29 7.94 -32.59
N ASP A 303 20.33 8.30 -33.35
CA ASP A 303 20.20 9.03 -34.61
C ASP A 303 19.41 8.23 -35.66
N ALA A 304 19.62 6.91 -35.72
CA ALA A 304 18.93 6.02 -36.64
C ALA A 304 17.51 5.63 -36.18
N TYR A 305 17.29 5.48 -34.87
CA TYR A 305 16.01 5.07 -34.29
C TYR A 305 14.99 6.21 -34.24
N GLY A 306 15.47 7.45 -34.04
CA GLY A 306 14.65 8.65 -33.97
C GLY A 306 14.36 9.13 -32.54
N PRO A 307 13.47 10.14 -32.39
CA PRO A 307 13.27 10.81 -31.11
C PRO A 307 12.65 9.87 -30.08
N VAL A 308 13.28 9.79 -28.90
CA VAL A 308 12.84 9.02 -27.75
C VAL A 308 12.62 9.94 -26.56
N GLU A 309 11.59 9.66 -25.76
CA GLU A 309 11.25 10.46 -24.58
C GLU A 309 12.35 10.40 -23.52
N ARG A 310 12.83 9.19 -23.21
CA ARG A 310 13.96 8.92 -22.33
C ARG A 310 14.71 7.68 -22.80
N HIS A 311 16.04 7.71 -22.70
CA HIS A 311 16.88 6.56 -22.92
C HIS A 311 17.87 6.35 -21.78
N PHE A 312 18.21 5.09 -21.52
CA PHE A 312 19.20 4.70 -20.53
C PHE A 312 20.14 3.67 -21.13
N ALA A 313 21.42 3.80 -20.85
CA ALA A 313 22.45 2.87 -21.26
C ALA A 313 22.86 2.05 -20.02
N ILE A 314 22.68 0.73 -20.07
CA ILE A 314 22.94 -0.15 -18.93
C ILE A 314 23.72 -1.41 -19.33
N SER A 315 24.29 -2.06 -18.33
CA SER A 315 24.72 -3.46 -18.42
C SER A 315 24.03 -4.25 -17.33
N ALA A 316 22.99 -4.99 -17.71
CA ALA A 316 22.20 -5.78 -16.77
C ALA A 316 23.03 -6.85 -16.04
N ILE A 317 24.08 -7.39 -16.66
CA ILE A 317 24.89 -8.46 -16.06
C ILE A 317 25.88 -7.93 -15.02
N THR A 318 26.45 -6.74 -15.25
CA THR A 318 27.39 -6.10 -14.33
C THR A 318 26.69 -5.24 -13.27
N GLY A 319 25.43 -4.87 -13.54
CA GLY A 319 24.66 -3.93 -12.72
C GLY A 319 24.96 -2.46 -13.03
N ASP A 320 25.85 -2.18 -13.99
CA ASP A 320 26.22 -0.81 -14.34
C ASP A 320 25.06 -0.06 -15.00
N GLY A 321 24.86 1.20 -14.61
CA GLY A 321 23.73 2.03 -15.05
C GLY A 321 22.33 1.62 -14.53
N THR A 322 22.21 0.49 -13.81
CA THR A 322 20.89 0.00 -13.34
C THR A 322 20.30 0.81 -12.19
N ARG A 323 21.15 1.34 -11.29
CA ARG A 323 20.68 2.17 -10.15
C ARG A 323 20.06 3.50 -10.60
N PRO A 324 20.72 4.33 -11.42
CA PRO A 324 20.10 5.56 -11.93
C PRO A 324 18.76 5.29 -12.64
N LEU A 325 18.68 4.20 -13.40
CA LEU A 325 17.46 3.77 -14.06
C LEU A 325 16.34 3.44 -13.06
N THR A 326 16.61 2.65 -12.01
CA THR A 326 15.57 2.28 -11.02
C THR A 326 15.06 3.47 -10.23
N PHE A 327 15.94 4.42 -9.87
CA PHE A 327 15.51 5.68 -9.25
C PHE A 327 14.66 6.53 -10.19
N ALA A 328 15.08 6.70 -11.45
CA ALA A 328 14.30 7.45 -12.42
C ALA A 328 12.91 6.85 -12.62
N ILE A 329 12.81 5.52 -12.71
CA ILE A 329 11.53 4.80 -12.82
C ILE A 329 10.65 5.11 -11.60
N GLN A 330 11.19 4.98 -10.39
CA GLN A 330 10.45 5.27 -9.17
C GLN A 330 9.93 6.72 -9.17
N ASP A 331 10.76 7.70 -9.51
CA ASP A 331 10.35 9.10 -9.52
C ASP A 331 9.26 9.38 -10.57
N ALA A 332 9.30 8.69 -11.71
CA ALA A 332 8.24 8.78 -12.72
C ALA A 332 6.93 8.14 -12.24
N LEU A 333 7.00 6.99 -11.56
CA LEU A 333 5.82 6.35 -10.96
C LEU A 333 5.21 7.23 -9.87
N ASP A 334 6.04 7.84 -9.01
CA ASP A 334 5.60 8.71 -7.94
C ASP A 334 4.96 10.00 -8.50
N SER A 335 5.53 10.57 -9.57
CA SER A 335 4.98 11.76 -10.26
C SER A 335 3.63 11.46 -10.91
N GLU A 336 3.51 10.32 -11.59
CA GLU A 336 2.25 9.91 -12.22
C GLU A 336 1.16 9.64 -11.17
N ARG A 337 1.52 9.06 -10.02
CA ARG A 337 0.60 8.89 -8.88
C ARG A 337 0.11 10.22 -8.34
N ALA A 338 1.02 11.17 -8.11
CA ALA A 338 0.66 12.50 -7.63
C ALA A 338 -0.29 13.23 -8.60
N ARG A 339 -0.10 13.04 -9.92
CA ARG A 339 -1.00 13.59 -10.94
C ARG A 339 -2.40 12.95 -10.86
N ILE A 340 -2.47 11.62 -10.84
CA ILE A 340 -3.75 10.89 -10.72
C ILE A 340 -4.49 11.28 -9.44
N GLU A 341 -3.76 11.49 -8.34
CA GLU A 341 -4.30 11.97 -7.07
C GLU A 341 -4.90 13.37 -7.18
N ALA A 342 -4.20 14.31 -7.79
CA ALA A 342 -4.68 15.67 -7.99
C ALA A 342 -5.95 15.71 -8.87
N GLU A 343 -5.97 14.96 -9.97
CA GLU A 343 -7.15 14.85 -10.85
C GLU A 343 -8.36 14.27 -10.11
N ARG A 344 -8.15 13.26 -9.26
CA ARG A 344 -9.22 12.65 -8.47
C ARG A 344 -9.70 13.55 -7.33
N ALA A 345 -8.80 14.23 -6.63
CA ALA A 345 -9.16 15.20 -5.60
C ALA A 345 -10.00 16.34 -6.19
N ALA A 346 -9.62 16.84 -7.37
CA ALA A 346 -10.40 17.85 -8.09
C ALA A 346 -11.81 17.33 -8.47
N ARG A 347 -11.92 16.08 -8.91
CA ARG A 347 -13.21 15.45 -9.22
C ARG A 347 -14.10 15.30 -7.99
N LEU A 348 -13.56 14.80 -6.88
CA LEU A 348 -14.30 14.65 -5.62
C LEU A 348 -14.73 16.02 -5.06
N ALA A 349 -13.87 17.03 -5.16
CA ALA A 349 -14.22 18.40 -4.80
C ALA A 349 -15.35 18.96 -5.68
N ALA A 350 -15.34 18.66 -6.99
CA ALA A 350 -16.40 19.06 -7.91
C ALA A 350 -17.73 18.33 -7.62
N GLU A 351 -17.69 17.03 -7.33
CA GLU A 351 -18.87 16.25 -6.94
C GLU A 351 -19.44 16.73 -5.59
N ALA A 352 -18.59 17.02 -4.60
CA ALA A 352 -18.99 17.59 -3.31
C ALA A 352 -19.60 19.00 -3.47
N ALA A 353 -18.99 19.87 -4.30
CA ALA A 353 -19.53 21.18 -4.60
C ALA A 353 -20.89 21.10 -5.31
N HIS A 354 -21.07 20.12 -6.20
CA HIS A 354 -22.35 19.89 -6.87
C HIS A 354 -23.43 19.40 -5.91
N LEU A 355 -23.11 18.48 -5.00
CA LEU A 355 -24.02 18.02 -3.94
C LEU A 355 -24.39 19.15 -2.98
N ALA A 356 -23.41 19.95 -2.54
CA ALA A 356 -23.64 21.12 -1.69
C ALA A 356 -24.55 22.16 -2.38
N ALA A 357 -24.37 22.39 -3.68
CA ALA A 357 -25.23 23.28 -4.47
C ALA A 357 -26.67 22.75 -4.60
N LEU A 358 -26.83 21.43 -4.78
CA LEU A 358 -28.14 20.78 -4.80
C LEU A 358 -28.84 20.85 -3.44
N GLU A 359 -28.12 20.62 -2.34
CA GLU A 359 -28.64 20.76 -0.98
C GLU A 359 -29.02 22.21 -0.65
N ALA A 360 -28.19 23.18 -1.03
CA ALA A 360 -28.48 24.60 -0.88
C ALA A 360 -29.74 25.00 -1.66
N ALA A 361 -29.87 24.56 -2.92
CA ALA A 361 -31.08 24.79 -3.71
C ALA A 361 -32.32 24.11 -3.10
N ARG A 362 -32.15 22.93 -2.49
CA ARG A 362 -33.23 22.22 -1.76
C ARG A 362 -33.66 22.97 -0.50
N ARG A 363 -32.72 23.50 0.29
CA ARG A 363 -32.99 24.34 1.47
C ARG A 363 -33.70 25.64 1.08
N LEU A 364 -33.25 26.29 0.01
CA LEU A 364 -33.88 27.51 -0.50
C LEU A 364 -35.32 27.24 -0.99
N ALA A 365 -35.56 26.09 -1.62
CA ALA A 365 -36.89 25.66 -2.04
C ALA A 365 -37.78 25.21 -0.87
N ALA A 366 -37.19 24.76 0.25
CA ALA A 366 -37.89 24.34 1.46
C ALA A 366 -38.23 25.51 2.41
N GLY A 367 -37.65 26.70 2.20
CA GLY A 367 -37.96 27.91 2.99
C GLY A 367 -37.40 27.90 4.42
N GLU A 368 -36.30 27.18 4.67
CA GLU A 368 -35.62 27.19 5.97
C GLU A 368 -34.69 28.43 6.07
N PRO A 369 -34.75 29.23 7.15
CA PRO A 369 -33.91 30.42 7.28
C PRO A 369 -32.46 30.04 7.62
N GLU A 370 -31.50 30.84 7.14
CA GLU A 370 -30.08 30.74 7.53
C GLU A 370 -29.95 30.97 9.05
N GLU A 371 -29.47 29.97 9.78
CA GLU A 371 -28.91 30.21 11.12
C GLU A 371 -27.64 31.03 10.95
N ALA A 372 -27.74 32.31 11.35
CA ALA A 372 -26.59 33.20 11.48
C ALA A 372 -25.60 32.58 12.47
N LEU A 373 -24.36 32.39 12.01
CA LEU A 373 -23.22 32.08 12.87
C LEU A 373 -23.06 33.25 13.85
N ASP A 374 -23.33 32.99 15.14
CA ASP A 374 -22.97 33.90 16.23
C ASP A 374 -21.43 34.03 16.26
N ASP A 375 -20.93 35.19 15.83
CA ASP A 375 -19.56 35.63 16.09
C ASP A 375 -19.46 36.00 17.57
N ASP A 376 -18.99 35.06 18.40
CA ASP A 376 -18.52 35.35 19.76
C ASP A 376 -17.22 36.19 19.67
N GLU A 377 -17.35 37.52 19.78
CA GLU A 377 -16.21 38.41 20.09
C GLU A 377 -15.70 38.11 21.52
N PRO A 378 -14.40 37.90 21.73
CA PRO A 378 -13.85 37.78 23.08
C PRO A 378 -13.66 39.17 23.71
N ASP A 379 -14.38 39.42 24.81
CA ASP A 379 -14.26 40.60 25.67
C ASP A 379 -12.80 40.86 26.08
N ALA A 380 -12.24 41.97 25.62
CA ALA A 380 -10.96 42.50 26.07
C ALA A 380 -11.18 43.48 27.23
N ASP A 381 -11.02 42.97 28.46
CA ASP A 381 -10.89 43.77 29.69
C ASP A 381 -9.73 44.78 29.54
N THR A 382 -10.07 46.07 29.44
CA THR A 382 -9.12 47.18 29.63
C THR A 382 -9.50 47.94 30.88
N ASP A 383 -8.92 47.49 32.01
CA ASP A 383 -8.98 48.20 33.29
C ASP A 383 -7.94 49.33 33.28
N THR A 384 -8.39 50.58 33.22
CA THR A 384 -7.58 51.74 33.62
C THR A 384 -8.51 52.85 34.14
N PRO A 385 -8.53 53.14 35.45
CA PRO A 385 -9.28 54.27 35.96
C PRO A 385 -8.41 55.54 35.90
N THR A 386 -8.93 56.58 35.24
CA THR A 386 -8.42 57.95 35.38
C THR A 386 -9.54 58.88 35.85
N ARG A 387 -9.39 59.41 37.08
CA ARG A 387 -9.73 60.79 37.54
C ARG A 387 -9.64 60.83 39.08
N THR A 388 -8.76 61.63 39.71
CA THR A 388 -8.99 63.03 40.20
C THR A 388 -10.42 63.22 40.76
N ASP A 389 -10.65 63.54 42.03
CA ASP A 389 -9.93 64.43 42.98
C ASP A 389 -9.73 63.84 44.38
#